data_AF-A0A2G5SZL8-F1
#
_entry.id   AF-A0A2G5SZL8-F1
#
_cell.length_a   1.000
_cell.length_b   1.000
_cell.length_c   1.000
_cell.angle_alpha   90.00
_cell.angle_beta   90.00
_cell.angle_gamma   90.00
#
_symmetry.space_group_name_H-M   'P 1'
#
loop_
_entity.id
_entity.type
_entity.pdbx_description
1 polymer ?
#
loop_
_entity_poly.entity_id
_entity_poly.type
_entity_poly.pdbx_seq_one_letter_code
_entity_poly.pdbx_strand_id
1 'polypeptide(L)'
;MDLPEIDFEALIEKEDEMSPEEEQKMREDARKKEREEREQAKALKRKRMEEAEEKERKRRKNVREELRPKSLEASLRSEFFPDPTKKERFDRMVDKIVDYFEDGSEDFVEEMKKIETSKEFMQFLFEKYKSLELWKCDDEIDEKREIHNWLVFFEESVVKSLRKMTNIPEEVEIEIGQIFVTLKMKAIRVAASSFDPDKFQEKAAKMRKPWHYHF
;
A
#
# COMPACT_ATOMS: atom_id res chain seq x y z
N MET A 1 -61.52 -63.61 -50.39
CA MET A 1 -60.88 -63.50 -49.07
C MET A 1 -60.97 -62.04 -48.71
N ASP A 2 -61.92 -61.71 -47.84
CA ASP A 2 -62.14 -60.35 -47.37
C ASP A 2 -61.12 -60.07 -46.26
N LEU A 3 -60.36 -58.98 -46.40
CA LEU A 3 -59.44 -58.50 -45.37
C LEU A 3 -60.26 -57.89 -44.23
N PRO A 4 -59.96 -58.18 -42.96
CA PRO A 4 -60.62 -57.49 -41.85
C PRO A 4 -60.23 -56.01 -41.87
N GLU A 5 -61.24 -55.13 -41.94
CA GLU A 5 -61.09 -53.69 -41.70
C GLU A 5 -60.60 -53.49 -40.27
N ILE A 6 -59.33 -53.12 -40.12
CA ILE A 6 -58.80 -52.66 -38.84
C ILE A 6 -59.40 -51.29 -38.59
N ASP A 7 -60.31 -51.21 -37.62
CA ASP A 7 -60.84 -49.95 -37.10
C ASP A 7 -59.74 -49.21 -36.34
N PHE A 8 -59.01 -48.36 -37.05
CA PHE A 8 -57.94 -47.53 -36.50
C PHE A 8 -58.48 -46.46 -35.53
N GLU A 9 -59.78 -46.18 -35.53
CA GLU A 9 -60.43 -45.24 -34.60
C GLU A 9 -60.46 -45.79 -33.16
N ALA A 10 -60.53 -47.12 -33.01
CA ALA A 10 -60.49 -47.80 -31.71
C ALA A 10 -59.09 -47.93 -31.10
N LEU A 11 -58.05 -47.57 -31.86
CA LEU A 11 -56.63 -47.65 -31.48
C LEU A 11 -56.01 -46.29 -31.11
N ILE A 12 -56.78 -45.21 -31.28
CA ILE A 12 -56.44 -43.92 -30.69
C ILE A 12 -56.77 -44.04 -29.20
N GLU A 13 -55.76 -44.48 -28.43
CA GLU A 13 -55.74 -44.42 -26.97
C GLU A 13 -56.40 -43.11 -26.53
N LYS A 14 -57.38 -43.20 -25.61
CA LYS A 14 -57.96 -42.05 -24.94
C LYS A 14 -56.83 -41.09 -24.61
N GLU A 15 -56.83 -39.92 -25.25
CA GLU A 15 -56.05 -38.79 -24.77
C GLU A 15 -56.43 -38.64 -23.30
N ASP A 16 -55.52 -38.99 -22.39
CA ASP A 16 -55.61 -38.61 -21.00
C ASP A 16 -55.55 -37.08 -21.00
N GLU A 17 -56.70 -36.45 -21.20
CA GLU A 17 -56.92 -35.02 -21.03
C GLU A 17 -56.61 -34.72 -19.57
N MET A 18 -55.36 -34.35 -19.30
CA MET A 18 -54.93 -33.81 -18.02
C MET A 18 -55.91 -32.71 -17.61
N SER A 19 -56.38 -32.76 -16.37
CA SER A 19 -57.26 -31.73 -15.84
C SER A 19 -56.61 -30.34 -16.01
N PRO A 20 -57.38 -29.30 -16.36
CA PRO A 20 -56.87 -27.92 -16.42
C PRO A 20 -56.13 -27.48 -15.15
N GLU A 21 -56.48 -28.06 -14.00
CA GLU A 21 -55.80 -27.83 -12.72
C GLU A 21 -54.43 -28.51 -12.64
N GLU A 22 -54.27 -29.70 -13.23
CA GLU A 22 -52.99 -30.42 -13.30
C GLU A 22 -52.05 -29.76 -14.31
N GLU A 23 -52.57 -29.26 -15.43
CA GLU A 23 -51.78 -28.51 -16.41
C GLU A 23 -51.30 -27.15 -15.85
N GLN A 24 -52.15 -26.44 -15.10
CA GLN A 24 -51.75 -25.21 -14.40
C GLN A 24 -50.69 -25.48 -13.33
N LYS A 25 -50.84 -26.55 -12.55
CA LYS A 25 -49.88 -26.95 -11.53
C LYS A 25 -48.51 -27.30 -12.13
N MET A 26 -48.49 -28.04 -13.24
CA MET A 26 -47.24 -28.34 -13.96
C MET A 26 -46.57 -27.08 -14.53
N ARG A 27 -47.35 -26.09 -15.01
CA ARG A 27 -46.81 -24.81 -15.49
C ARG A 27 -46.24 -23.95 -14.36
N GLU A 28 -46.85 -23.95 -13.18
CA GLU A 28 -46.30 -23.26 -12.01
C GLU A 28 -45.04 -23.94 -11.47
N ASP A 29 -45.04 -25.28 -11.38
CA ASP A 29 -43.87 -26.06 -10.96
C ASP A 29 -42.70 -25.89 -11.94
N ALA A 30 -42.96 -25.86 -13.26
CA ALA A 30 -41.95 -25.58 -14.27
C ALA A 30 -41.35 -24.17 -14.14
N ARG A 31 -42.17 -23.13 -13.92
CA ARG A 31 -41.67 -21.76 -13.68
C ARG A 31 -40.88 -21.65 -12.39
N LYS A 32 -41.30 -22.34 -11.33
CA LYS A 32 -40.59 -22.37 -10.06
C LYS A 32 -39.21 -23.02 -10.23
N LYS A 33 -39.16 -24.16 -10.93
CA LYS A 33 -37.92 -24.86 -11.24
C LYS A 33 -36.98 -24.04 -12.12
N GLU A 34 -37.49 -23.37 -13.16
CA GLU A 34 -36.70 -22.46 -14.01
C GLU A 34 -36.12 -21.28 -13.19
N ARG A 35 -36.90 -20.72 -12.27
CA ARG A 35 -36.46 -19.63 -11.40
C ARG A 35 -35.37 -20.10 -10.43
N GLU A 36 -35.53 -21.28 -9.83
CA GLU A 36 -34.54 -21.89 -8.95
C GLU A 36 -33.23 -22.19 -9.70
N GLU A 37 -33.30 -22.76 -10.91
CA GLU A 37 -32.13 -23.00 -11.76
C GLU A 37 -31.42 -21.69 -12.15
N ARG A 38 -32.17 -20.63 -12.46
CA ARG A 38 -31.61 -19.32 -12.79
C ARG A 38 -30.96 -18.64 -11.58
N GLU A 39 -31.52 -18.81 -10.39
CA GLU A 39 -30.92 -18.33 -9.14
C GLU A 39 -29.64 -19.11 -8.79
N GLN A 40 -29.65 -20.43 -8.95
CA GLN A 40 -28.47 -21.28 -8.79
C GLN A 40 -27.36 -20.89 -9.79
N ALA A 41 -27.70 -20.63 -11.06
CA ALA A 41 -26.75 -20.19 -12.07
C ALA A 41 -26.14 -18.81 -11.73
N LYS A 42 -26.95 -17.87 -11.24
CA LYS A 42 -26.46 -16.56 -10.77
C LYS A 42 -25.55 -16.69 -9.55
N ALA A 43 -25.92 -17.53 -8.59
CA ALA A 43 -25.11 -17.80 -7.40
C ALA A 43 -23.77 -18.45 -7.77
N LEU A 44 -23.78 -19.42 -8.69
CA LEU A 44 -22.57 -20.06 -9.19
C LEU A 44 -21.67 -19.07 -9.93
N LYS A 45 -22.24 -18.18 -10.75
CA LYS A 45 -21.48 -17.13 -11.44
C LYS A 45 -20.84 -16.14 -10.46
N ARG A 46 -21.57 -15.73 -9.40
CA ARG A 46 -21.02 -14.88 -8.34
C ARG A 46 -19.86 -15.56 -7.61
N LYS A 47 -20.03 -16.80 -7.17
CA LYS A 47 -18.96 -17.59 -6.54
C LYS A 47 -17.71 -17.68 -7.42
N ARG A 48 -17.89 -17.95 -8.72
CA ARG A 48 -16.76 -17.98 -9.67
C ARG A 48 -16.04 -16.64 -9.82
N MET A 49 -16.78 -15.52 -9.81
CA MET A 49 -16.17 -14.18 -9.85
C MET A 49 -15.42 -13.87 -8.56
N GLU A 50 -16.01 -14.16 -7.40
CA GLU A 50 -15.35 -13.99 -6.09
C GLU A 50 -14.09 -14.84 -5.98
N GLU A 51 -14.13 -16.12 -6.41
CA GLU A 51 -12.95 -16.99 -6.44
C GLU A 51 -11.88 -16.48 -7.41
N ALA A 52 -12.27 -15.91 -8.57
CA ALA A 52 -11.34 -15.34 -9.53
C ALA A 52 -10.67 -14.09 -8.96
N GLU A 53 -11.44 -13.20 -8.33
CA GLU A 53 -10.94 -11.99 -7.68
C GLU A 53 -10.01 -12.34 -6.50
N GLU A 54 -10.35 -13.34 -5.69
CA GLU A 54 -9.51 -13.80 -4.59
C GLU A 54 -8.20 -14.42 -5.10
N LYS A 55 -8.26 -15.22 -6.17
CA LYS A 55 -7.07 -15.77 -6.84
C LYS A 55 -6.20 -14.67 -7.41
N GLU A 56 -6.80 -13.65 -8.02
CA GLU A 56 -6.07 -12.50 -8.56
C GLU A 56 -5.40 -11.68 -7.43
N ARG A 57 -6.11 -11.42 -6.33
CA ARG A 57 -5.57 -10.75 -5.15
C ARG A 57 -4.38 -11.51 -4.56
N LYS A 58 -4.49 -12.83 -4.44
CA LYS A 58 -3.37 -13.70 -4.00
C LYS A 58 -2.18 -13.62 -4.96
N ARG A 59 -2.42 -13.67 -6.28
CA ARG A 59 -1.36 -13.51 -7.28
C ARG A 59 -0.65 -12.16 -7.17
N ARG A 60 -1.41 -11.06 -7.07
CA ARG A 60 -0.84 -9.71 -6.91
C ARG A 60 0.03 -9.61 -5.65
N LYS A 61 -0.43 -10.20 -4.53
CA LYS A 61 0.36 -10.26 -3.30
C LYS A 61 1.68 -11.02 -3.48
N ASN A 62 1.64 -12.19 -4.11
CA ASN A 62 2.83 -13.02 -4.34
C ASN A 62 3.84 -12.32 -5.27
N VAL A 63 3.39 -11.76 -6.39
CA VAL A 63 4.25 -11.02 -7.33
C VAL A 63 4.92 -9.84 -6.63
N ARG A 64 4.17 -9.13 -5.79
CA ARG A 64 4.72 -8.01 -5.01
C ARG A 64 5.77 -8.46 -4.00
N GLU A 65 5.56 -9.59 -3.33
CA GLU A 65 6.57 -10.15 -2.42
C GLU A 65 7.84 -10.57 -3.17
N GLU A 66 7.72 -11.12 -4.39
CA GLU A 66 8.85 -11.50 -5.23
C GLU A 66 9.64 -10.29 -5.77
N LEU A 67 8.93 -9.23 -6.18
CA LEU A 67 9.53 -8.01 -6.74
C LEU A 67 10.01 -7.02 -5.66
N ARG A 68 9.71 -7.28 -4.39
CA ARG A 68 10.10 -6.39 -3.29
C ARG A 68 11.63 -6.31 -3.19
N PRO A 69 12.21 -5.11 -3.13
CA PRO A 69 13.64 -4.94 -2.89
C PRO A 69 14.07 -5.60 -1.58
N LYS A 70 15.24 -6.26 -1.58
CA LYS A 70 15.83 -6.89 -0.40
C LYS A 70 16.52 -5.90 0.55
N SER A 71 16.78 -4.68 0.08
CA SER A 71 17.32 -3.57 0.86
C SER A 71 16.92 -2.24 0.24
N LEU A 72 17.04 -1.15 0.99
CA LEU A 72 16.82 0.20 0.45
C LEU A 72 17.86 0.52 -0.63
N GLU A 73 19.10 0.10 -0.44
CA GLU A 73 20.18 0.25 -1.41
C GLU A 73 19.81 -0.38 -2.77
N ALA A 74 19.33 -1.62 -2.77
CA ALA A 74 18.93 -2.31 -3.99
C ALA A 74 17.77 -1.61 -4.70
N SER A 75 16.83 -1.05 -3.94
CA SER A 75 15.72 -0.25 -4.46
C SER A 75 16.23 1.05 -5.12
N LEU A 76 17.10 1.78 -4.42
CA LEU A 76 17.66 3.06 -4.87
C LEU A 76 18.56 2.90 -6.10
N ARG A 77 19.46 1.91 -6.13
CA ARG A 77 20.36 1.67 -7.25
C ARG A 77 19.65 1.20 -8.53
N SER A 78 18.41 0.73 -8.41
CA SER A 78 17.57 0.38 -9.57
C SER A 78 16.95 1.59 -10.28
N GLU A 79 17.00 2.78 -9.67
CA GLU A 79 16.41 3.99 -10.25
C GLU A 79 17.18 4.47 -11.50
N PHE A 80 16.42 4.83 -12.53
CA PHE A 80 16.98 5.31 -13.79
C PHE A 80 17.09 6.84 -13.76
N PHE A 81 18.32 7.34 -13.98
CA PHE A 81 18.60 8.77 -14.12
C PHE A 81 19.02 9.07 -15.55
N PRO A 82 18.18 9.79 -16.33
CA PRO A 82 18.53 10.19 -17.70
C PRO A 82 19.74 11.13 -17.75
N ASP A 83 19.96 11.92 -16.70
CA ASP A 83 21.08 12.85 -16.56
C ASP A 83 22.27 12.17 -15.85
N PRO A 84 23.43 12.01 -16.54
CA PRO A 84 24.62 11.40 -15.94
C PRO A 84 25.15 12.15 -14.72
N THR A 85 25.05 13.49 -14.70
CA THR A 85 25.56 14.29 -13.58
C THR A 85 24.70 14.11 -12.33
N LYS A 86 23.38 13.97 -12.52
CA LYS A 86 22.44 13.63 -11.45
C LYS A 86 22.71 12.22 -10.92
N LYS A 87 23.00 11.27 -11.81
CA LYS A 87 23.38 9.91 -11.44
C LYS A 87 24.67 9.85 -10.61
N GLU A 88 25.73 10.53 -11.05
CA GLU A 88 26.98 10.57 -10.28
C GLU A 88 26.81 11.18 -8.89
N ARG A 89 25.99 12.23 -8.77
CA ARG A 89 25.65 12.81 -7.46
C ARG A 89 24.85 11.84 -6.60
N PHE A 90 23.93 11.09 -7.20
CA PHE A 90 23.15 10.08 -6.51
C PHE A 90 24.07 8.98 -5.98
N ASP A 91 24.91 8.40 -6.84
CA ASP A 91 25.80 7.29 -6.50
C ASP A 91 26.74 7.60 -5.33
N ARG A 92 27.21 8.86 -5.20
CA ARG A 92 28.04 9.31 -4.07
C ARG A 92 27.30 9.39 -2.74
N MET A 93 25.98 9.44 -2.79
CA MET A 93 25.11 9.80 -1.67
C MET A 93 24.16 8.68 -1.25
N VAL A 94 23.97 7.65 -2.09
CA VAL A 94 23.14 6.48 -1.80
C VAL A 94 23.50 5.90 -0.44
N ASP A 95 24.78 5.66 -0.18
CA ASP A 95 25.23 4.99 1.04
C ASP A 95 24.83 5.81 2.28
N LYS A 96 25.02 7.15 2.26
CA LYS A 96 24.57 8.03 3.35
C LYS A 96 23.05 8.02 3.57
N ILE A 97 22.27 7.91 2.49
CA ILE A 97 20.81 7.83 2.59
C ILE A 97 20.39 6.47 3.17
N VAL A 98 21.04 5.39 2.73
CA VAL A 98 20.81 4.04 3.24
C VAL A 98 21.14 3.98 4.72
N ASP A 99 22.33 4.42 5.10
CA ASP A 99 22.78 4.47 6.50
C ASP A 99 21.80 5.29 7.37
N TYR A 100 21.32 6.43 6.86
CA TYR A 100 20.36 7.27 7.58
C TYR A 100 19.01 6.58 7.85
N PHE A 101 18.49 5.80 6.90
CA PHE A 101 17.19 5.13 7.08
C PHE A 101 17.31 3.79 7.78
N GLU A 102 18.27 2.97 7.37
CA GLU A 102 18.47 1.61 7.89
C GLU A 102 19.14 1.65 9.28
N ASP A 103 20.04 2.60 9.53
CA ASP A 103 20.75 2.76 10.83
C ASP A 103 21.35 1.43 11.33
N GLY A 104 21.87 0.62 10.39
CA GLY A 104 22.40 -0.72 10.67
C GLY A 104 21.36 -1.80 10.99
N SER A 105 20.07 -1.53 10.81
CA SER A 105 18.98 -2.50 11.05
C SER A 105 18.93 -3.58 9.97
N GLU A 106 19.24 -4.81 10.36
CA GLU A 106 19.10 -6.01 9.50
C GLU A 106 17.62 -6.30 9.16
N ASP A 107 16.69 -5.85 10.01
CA ASP A 107 15.24 -6.08 9.88
C ASP A 107 14.49 -4.94 9.19
N PHE A 108 15.20 -3.92 8.66
CA PHE A 108 14.58 -2.72 8.10
C PHE A 108 13.47 -3.02 7.09
N VAL A 109 13.68 -3.97 6.19
CA VAL A 109 12.67 -4.35 5.19
C VAL A 109 11.45 -4.99 5.84
N GLU A 110 11.63 -5.83 6.87
CA GLU A 110 10.51 -6.42 7.62
C GLU A 110 9.73 -5.38 8.42
N GLU A 111 10.39 -4.34 8.94
CA GLU A 111 9.73 -3.19 9.56
C GLU A 111 8.91 -2.41 8.53
N MET A 112 9.49 -2.13 7.36
CA MET A 112 8.81 -1.43 6.27
C MET A 112 7.56 -2.18 5.78
N LYS A 113 7.58 -3.53 5.78
CA LYS A 113 6.41 -4.35 5.43
C LYS A 113 5.21 -4.12 6.35
N LYS A 114 5.43 -3.75 7.62
CA LYS A 114 4.34 -3.49 8.57
C LYS A 114 3.54 -2.22 8.23
N ILE A 115 4.06 -1.38 7.34
CA ILE A 115 3.39 -0.16 6.87
C ILE A 115 2.40 -0.53 5.77
N GLU A 116 1.11 -0.37 6.06
CA GLU A 116 0.01 -0.73 5.14
C GLU A 116 -0.69 0.48 4.54
N THR A 117 -0.57 1.66 5.17
CA THR A 117 -1.28 2.88 4.77
C THR A 117 -0.35 4.06 4.45
N SER A 118 -0.83 4.99 3.61
CA SER A 118 -0.12 6.25 3.31
C SER A 118 0.12 7.09 4.58
N LYS A 119 -0.81 7.08 5.53
CA LYS A 119 -0.66 7.82 6.79
C LYS A 119 0.47 7.26 7.65
N GLU A 120 0.55 5.94 7.80
CA GLU A 120 1.64 5.27 8.53
C GLU A 120 2.99 5.53 7.85
N PHE A 121 3.02 5.52 6.52
CA PHE A 121 4.23 5.83 5.76
C PHE A 121 4.71 7.27 6.00
N MET A 122 3.80 8.24 5.94
CA MET A 122 4.14 9.63 6.26
C MET A 122 4.54 9.82 7.72
N GLN A 123 3.97 9.05 8.64
CA GLN A 123 4.39 9.05 10.04
C GLN A 123 5.80 8.47 10.20
N PHE A 124 6.11 7.35 9.55
CA PHE A 124 7.45 6.76 9.51
C PHE A 124 8.47 7.78 8.99
N LEU A 125 8.19 8.41 7.84
CA LEU A 125 9.07 9.44 7.27
C LEU A 125 9.26 10.60 8.23
N PHE A 126 8.20 11.03 8.95
CA PHE A 126 8.29 12.10 9.92
C PHE A 126 9.16 11.73 11.13
N GLU A 127 8.98 10.54 11.72
CA GLU A 127 9.77 10.11 12.87
C GLU A 127 11.25 9.93 12.52
N LYS A 128 11.54 9.33 11.36
CA LYS A 128 12.91 9.29 10.84
C LYS A 128 13.44 10.70 10.60
N TYR A 129 12.70 11.56 9.90
CA TYR A 129 13.11 12.94 9.64
C TYR A 129 13.42 13.73 10.92
N LYS A 130 12.63 13.53 11.97
CA LYS A 130 12.81 14.17 13.28
C LYS A 130 14.17 13.83 13.91
N SER A 131 14.75 12.65 13.64
CA SER A 131 16.08 12.30 14.17
C SER A 131 17.22 13.18 13.62
N LEU A 132 17.00 13.91 12.51
CA LEU A 132 17.97 14.88 12.00
C LEU A 132 18.11 16.10 12.91
N GLU A 133 17.14 16.37 13.79
CA GLU A 133 17.20 17.44 14.79
C GLU A 133 17.67 18.80 14.25
N LEU A 134 17.32 19.14 13.00
CA LEU A 134 17.81 20.33 12.27
C LEU A 134 17.45 21.67 12.93
N TRP A 135 16.62 21.64 13.97
CA TRP A 135 16.27 22.80 14.79
C TRP A 135 17.29 23.10 15.89
N LYS A 136 18.27 22.22 16.14
CA LYS A 136 19.39 22.47 17.06
C LYS A 136 20.46 23.34 16.39
N CYS A 137 21.20 24.09 17.20
CA CYS A 137 22.26 25.00 16.78
C CYS A 137 23.64 24.52 17.25
N ASP A 138 24.10 23.35 16.79
CA ASP A 138 25.45 22.81 17.09
C ASP A 138 26.24 22.49 15.79
N ASP A 139 27.56 22.38 15.84
CA ASP A 139 28.43 22.18 14.67
C ASP A 139 28.15 20.85 13.89
N GLU A 140 27.50 19.87 14.52
CA GLU A 140 26.95 18.66 13.86
C GLU A 140 25.80 18.95 12.87
N ILE A 141 25.35 20.20 12.78
CA ILE A 141 24.32 20.65 11.84
C ILE A 141 24.71 20.36 10.39
N ASP A 142 25.99 20.43 10.02
CA ASP A 142 26.38 20.45 8.61
C ASP A 142 26.12 19.12 7.90
N GLU A 143 26.44 17.99 8.53
CA GLU A 143 26.14 16.65 7.99
C GLU A 143 24.62 16.40 7.92
N LYS A 144 23.89 16.76 8.98
CA LYS A 144 22.43 16.62 9.03
C LYS A 144 21.73 17.51 7.99
N ARG A 145 22.23 18.73 7.76
CA ARG A 145 21.77 19.63 6.69
C ARG A 145 22.10 19.08 5.32
N GLU A 146 23.27 18.46 5.17
CA GLU A 146 23.64 17.74 3.96
C GLU A 146 22.57 16.70 3.65
N ILE A 147 22.31 15.78 4.58
CA ILE A 147 21.29 14.72 4.43
C ILE A 147 19.93 15.32 4.06
N HIS A 148 19.49 16.38 4.74
CA HIS A 148 18.25 17.08 4.37
C HIS A 148 18.24 17.58 2.92
N ASN A 149 19.30 18.26 2.47
CA ASN A 149 19.38 18.77 1.12
C ASN A 149 19.32 17.63 0.10
N TRP A 150 19.95 16.48 0.40
CA TRP A 150 19.91 15.30 -0.44
C TRP A 150 18.52 14.65 -0.48
N LEU A 151 17.85 14.54 0.66
CA LEU A 151 16.47 14.06 0.72
C LEU A 151 15.53 14.95 -0.11
N VAL A 152 15.71 16.26 -0.08
CA VAL A 152 14.93 17.19 -0.93
C VAL A 152 15.29 17.03 -2.41
N PHE A 153 16.58 16.88 -2.73
CA PHE A 153 17.04 16.79 -4.13
C PHE A 153 16.66 15.48 -4.82
N PHE A 154 16.68 14.36 -4.09
CA PHE A 154 16.32 13.02 -4.57
C PHE A 154 14.99 12.52 -4.03
N GLU A 155 14.10 13.44 -3.62
CA GLU A 155 12.86 13.13 -2.92
C GLU A 155 12.05 12.02 -3.61
N GLU A 156 11.84 12.16 -4.92
CA GLU A 156 11.05 11.21 -5.68
C GLU A 156 11.66 9.81 -5.67
N SER A 157 12.97 9.69 -5.90
CA SER A 157 13.69 8.42 -5.89
C SER A 157 13.66 7.77 -4.51
N VAL A 158 13.89 8.55 -3.45
CA VAL A 158 13.89 8.07 -2.06
C VAL A 158 12.51 7.61 -1.63
N VAL A 159 11.48 8.43 -1.85
CA VAL A 159 10.11 8.13 -1.44
C VAL A 159 9.55 6.94 -2.21
N LYS A 160 9.79 6.85 -3.53
CA LYS A 160 9.39 5.68 -4.33
C LYS A 160 10.12 4.42 -3.85
N SER A 161 11.42 4.51 -3.58
CA SER A 161 12.22 3.37 -3.15
C SER A 161 11.77 2.84 -1.80
N LEU A 162 11.49 3.72 -0.84
CA LEU A 162 10.92 3.36 0.46
C LEU A 162 9.52 2.77 0.31
N ARG A 163 8.66 3.36 -0.53
CA ARG A 163 7.30 2.86 -0.79
C ARG A 163 7.31 1.43 -1.32
N LYS A 164 8.23 1.07 -2.23
CA LYS A 164 8.37 -0.28 -2.79
C LYS A 164 8.55 -1.37 -1.71
N MET A 165 9.10 -1.01 -0.54
CA MET A 165 9.31 -1.96 0.56
C MET A 165 8.09 -2.11 1.48
N THR A 166 7.11 -1.22 1.39
CA THR A 166 5.88 -1.26 2.21
C THR A 166 4.85 -2.28 1.70
N ASN A 167 3.72 -2.40 2.40
CA ASN A 167 2.50 -3.12 1.97
C ASN A 167 1.42 -2.20 1.37
N ILE A 168 1.69 -0.90 1.19
CA ILE A 168 0.75 0.07 0.59
C ILE A 168 0.45 -0.27 -0.88
N PRO A 169 -0.80 -0.51 -1.29
CA PRO A 169 -1.12 -0.84 -2.68
C PRO A 169 -0.59 0.20 -3.70
N GLU A 170 -0.24 -0.24 -4.91
CA GLU A 170 0.28 0.66 -5.96
C GLU A 170 -0.77 1.68 -6.40
N GLU A 171 -2.05 1.31 -6.31
CA GLU A 171 -3.21 2.13 -6.66
C GLU A 171 -3.40 3.32 -5.69
N VAL A 172 -2.78 3.29 -4.51
CA VAL A 172 -2.85 4.41 -3.56
C VAL A 172 -1.88 5.50 -4.00
N GLU A 173 -2.41 6.61 -4.51
CA GLU A 173 -1.58 7.77 -4.83
C GLU A 173 -1.00 8.41 -3.57
N ILE A 174 0.31 8.69 -3.61
CA ILE A 174 1.02 9.46 -2.59
C ILE A 174 1.55 10.68 -3.32
N GLU A 175 1.12 11.88 -2.90
CA GLU A 175 1.61 13.13 -3.46
C GLU A 175 3.09 13.31 -3.12
N ILE A 176 3.94 13.22 -4.14
CA ILE A 176 5.38 13.46 -4.06
C ILE A 176 5.64 14.85 -4.63
N GLY A 177 6.44 15.68 -3.94
CA GLY A 177 6.80 16.98 -4.50
C GLY A 177 7.35 17.98 -3.50
N GLN A 178 7.03 17.87 -2.20
CA GLN A 178 7.57 18.72 -1.13
C GLN A 178 7.50 18.02 0.24
N ILE A 179 7.57 16.69 0.28
CA ILE A 179 7.45 15.91 1.51
C ILE A 179 8.51 16.34 2.52
N PHE A 180 9.80 16.29 2.17
CA PHE A 180 10.88 16.58 3.13
C PHE A 180 10.94 18.06 3.54
N VAL A 181 10.52 18.98 2.66
CA VAL A 181 10.33 20.40 3.00
C VAL A 181 9.21 20.56 4.03
N THR A 182 8.09 19.88 3.83
CA THR A 182 6.94 19.91 4.74
C THR A 182 7.28 19.26 6.09
N LEU A 183 8.00 18.14 6.08
CA LEU A 183 8.47 17.46 7.29
C LEU A 183 9.41 18.36 8.10
N LYS A 184 10.28 19.14 7.46
CA LYS A 184 11.10 20.17 8.13
C LYS A 184 10.25 21.15 8.92
N MET A 185 9.27 21.76 8.26
CA MET A 185 8.39 22.74 8.89
C MET A 185 7.59 22.14 10.04
N LYS A 186 7.10 20.91 9.87
CA LYS A 186 6.37 20.17 10.91
C LYS A 186 7.28 19.84 12.10
N ALA A 187 8.51 19.40 11.86
CA ALA A 187 9.48 19.06 12.91
C ALA A 187 9.85 20.30 13.73
N ILE A 188 10.11 21.44 13.06
CA ILE A 188 10.37 22.73 13.72
C ILE A 188 9.16 23.15 14.58
N ARG A 189 7.94 23.03 14.05
CA ARG A 189 6.73 23.38 14.80
C ARG A 189 6.57 22.52 16.05
N VAL A 190 6.75 21.20 15.94
CA VAL A 190 6.68 20.28 17.09
C VAL A 190 7.75 20.62 18.12
N ALA A 191 8.99 20.86 17.69
CA ALA A 191 10.08 21.28 18.57
C ALA A 191 9.75 22.60 19.30
N ALA A 192 9.22 23.59 18.58
CA ALA A 192 8.80 24.87 19.15
C ALA A 192 7.61 24.75 20.10
N SER A 193 6.64 23.87 19.83
CA SER A 193 5.52 23.59 20.75
C SER A 193 5.95 22.83 22.00
N SER A 194 7.02 22.03 21.91
CA SER A 194 7.65 21.38 23.07
C SER A 194 8.69 22.24 23.78
N PHE A 195 8.93 23.46 23.28
CA PHE A 195 9.91 24.37 23.85
C PHE A 195 9.41 24.90 25.19
N ASP A 196 10.16 24.56 26.24
CA ASP A 196 9.93 25.03 27.58
C ASP A 196 10.87 26.23 27.84
N PRO A 197 10.35 27.47 27.82
CA PRO A 197 11.17 28.67 27.99
C PRO A 197 11.87 28.71 29.35
N ASP A 198 11.31 28.09 30.39
CA ASP A 198 11.89 28.07 31.72
C ASP A 198 13.10 27.13 31.77
N LYS A 199 13.02 25.94 31.15
CA LYS A 199 14.17 25.04 30.98
C LYS A 199 15.27 25.63 30.10
N PHE A 200 14.89 26.38 29.07
CA PHE A 200 15.86 27.06 28.21
C PHE A 200 16.59 28.18 28.96
N GLN A 201 15.88 28.99 29.74
CA GLN A 201 16.49 30.01 30.60
C GLN A 201 17.39 29.39 31.67
N GLU A 202 17.01 28.25 32.27
CA GLU A 202 17.84 27.55 33.25
C GLU A 202 19.13 27.02 32.63
N LYS A 203 19.07 26.44 31.42
CA LYS A 203 20.25 25.94 30.68
C LYS A 203 21.14 27.10 30.22
N ALA A 204 20.57 28.20 29.73
CA ALA A 204 21.30 29.41 29.35
C ALA A 204 21.95 30.10 30.56
N ALA A 205 21.29 30.11 31.72
CA ALA A 205 21.85 30.61 32.98
C ALA A 205 23.01 29.74 33.48
N LYS A 206 22.93 28.41 33.33
CA LYS A 206 24.05 27.49 33.63
C LYS A 206 25.26 27.71 32.71
N MET A 207 25.04 27.98 31.42
CA MET A 207 26.14 28.31 30.48
C MET A 207 26.71 29.73 30.65
N ARG A 208 25.95 30.65 31.26
CA ARG A 208 26.41 32.00 31.63
C ARG A 208 27.16 32.07 32.95
N LYS A 209 27.27 30.98 33.71
CA LYS A 209 28.12 30.96 34.90
C LYS A 209 29.58 31.13 34.44
N PRO A 210 30.29 32.17 34.90
CA PRO A 210 31.65 32.42 34.45
C PRO A 210 32.53 31.24 34.84
N TRP A 211 33.42 30.84 33.93
CA TRP A 211 34.54 29.97 34.26
C TRP A 211 35.30 30.62 35.41
N HIS A 212 35.14 30.10 36.63
CA HIS A 212 35.99 30.49 37.74
C HIS A 212 37.39 29.96 37.42
N TYR A 213 38.22 30.82 36.83
CA TYR A 213 39.66 30.62 36.83
C TYR A 213 40.11 30.60 38.29
N HIS A 214 40.44 29.40 38.78
CA HIS A 214 41.27 29.26 39.96
C HIS A 214 42.70 29.60 39.52
N PHE A 215 43.13 30.82 39.81
CA PHE A 215 44.55 31.19 39.83
C PHE A 215 45.23 30.58 41.06
#